data_AF-A0A2V9WKY3-F1
#
_entry.id   AF-A0A2V9WKY3-F1
#
_cell.length_a   1.000
_cell.length_b   1.000
_cell.length_c   1.000
_cell.angle_alpha   90.00
_cell.angle_beta   90.00
_cell.angle_gamma   90.00
#
_symmetry.space_group_name_H-M   'P 1'
#
loop_
_entity.id
_entity.type
_entity.pdbx_description
1 polymer ?
#
loop_
_entity_poly.entity_id
_entity_poly.type
_entity_poly.pdbx_seq_one_letter_code
_entity_poly.pdbx_strand_id
1 'polypeptide(L)'
;MLNWASLLDKLLVIVRRDLLTSIRYRTGFILTAAGALAELAAFYYLSRAIGPGFRPEGVDYFPFLLVGTGFYTFLVMGVHAFLATVQEAQQNGTLEVLMTTATPSQILVFLSAISAFAGNTVSLFFYLLAGLLLFGAPLHPNITGCVVIFVLSLTIAIALGIFAAALQLAIQKGSAVVWALGSGVWFLTGTMFPVTTLPAGLRFISGFIPITHSLEGMRSALLRGAPFSVLAHEIVVLTLFSLVLLPLSLAIFSYTLRRSRLEGTLSFY
;
A
#
# COMPACT_ATOMS: atom_id res chain seq x y z
N MET A 1 24.75 20.21 -4.03
CA MET A 1 24.85 18.86 -4.65
C MET A 1 24.41 17.85 -3.60
N LEU A 2 23.33 17.09 -3.84
CA LEU A 2 22.83 16.11 -2.87
C LEU A 2 23.82 14.95 -2.74
N ASN A 3 24.38 14.74 -1.54
CA ASN A 3 25.31 13.66 -1.28
C ASN A 3 24.51 12.37 -0.98
N TRP A 4 24.58 11.37 -1.85
CA TRP A 4 23.77 10.14 -1.77
C TRP A 4 24.01 9.35 -0.46
N ALA A 5 25.24 9.37 0.04
CA ALA A 5 25.59 8.79 1.35
C ALA A 5 24.80 9.47 2.50
N SER A 6 24.66 10.80 2.48
CA SER A 6 23.91 11.54 3.50
C SER A 6 22.40 11.26 3.46
N LEU A 7 21.85 10.89 2.29
CA LEU A 7 20.44 10.51 2.17
C LEU A 7 20.19 9.12 2.74
N LEU A 8 21.10 8.17 2.48
CA LEU A 8 21.02 6.82 3.02
C LEU A 8 21.14 6.83 4.54
N ASP A 9 22.07 7.60 5.10
CA ASP A 9 22.23 7.74 6.55
C ASP A 9 20.96 8.36 7.19
N LYS A 10 20.36 9.37 6.56
CA LYS A 10 19.10 9.96 7.01
C LYS A 10 17.94 8.97 6.95
N LEU A 11 17.84 8.18 5.88
CA LEU A 11 16.84 7.10 5.76
C LEU A 11 17.00 6.09 6.89
N LEU A 12 18.23 5.60 7.13
CA LEU A 12 18.51 4.64 8.19
C LEU A 12 18.17 5.19 9.58
N VAL A 13 18.47 6.47 9.84
CA VAL A 13 18.12 7.12 11.11
C VAL A 13 16.60 7.22 11.30
N ILE A 14 15.86 7.57 10.25
CA ILE A 14 14.39 7.67 10.32
C ILE A 14 13.76 6.28 10.50
N VAL A 15 14.20 5.28 9.73
CA VAL A 15 13.74 3.88 9.87
C VAL A 15 14.02 3.36 11.27
N ARG A 16 15.22 3.61 11.81
CA ARG A 16 15.58 3.20 13.17
C ARG A 16 14.72 3.93 14.21
N ARG A 17 14.50 5.23 14.06
CA ARG A 17 13.63 6.01 14.94
C ARG A 17 12.21 5.46 14.94
N ASP A 18 11.65 5.19 13.77
CA ASP A 18 10.27 4.74 13.63
C ASP A 18 10.11 3.31 14.18
N LEU A 19 11.06 2.40 13.90
CA LEU A 19 11.11 1.07 14.53
C LEU A 19 11.19 1.15 16.06
N LEU A 20 12.08 1.98 16.61
CA LEU A 20 12.22 2.14 18.05
C LEU A 20 10.97 2.76 18.69
N THR A 21 10.29 3.65 17.98
CA THR A 21 9.01 4.24 18.39
C THR A 21 7.92 3.17 18.39
N SER A 22 7.79 2.40 17.32
CA SER A 22 6.84 1.29 17.21
C SER A 22 7.06 0.22 18.29
N ILE A 23 8.32 -0.12 18.58
CA ILE A 23 8.66 -1.08 19.66
C ILE A 23 8.34 -0.52 21.05
N ARG A 24 8.45 0.80 21.26
CA ARG A 24 8.06 1.45 22.53
C ARG A 24 6.55 1.47 22.73
N TYR A 25 5.74 1.60 21.67
CA TYR A 25 4.29 1.47 21.72
C TYR A 25 3.83 0.00 21.69
N ARG A 26 4.32 -0.81 22.65
CA ARG A 26 4.03 -2.25 22.76
C ARG A 26 2.55 -2.59 22.66
N THR A 27 1.68 -1.78 23.28
CA THR A 27 0.23 -2.00 23.29
C THR A 27 -0.38 -1.90 21.89
N GLY A 28 0.05 -0.94 21.08
CA GLY A 28 -0.44 -0.76 19.71
C GLY A 28 -0.05 -1.94 18.82
N PHE A 29 1.21 -2.36 18.90
CA PHE A 29 1.69 -3.51 18.14
C PHE A 29 0.95 -4.81 18.49
N ILE A 30 0.71 -5.07 19.78
CA ILE A 30 -0.04 -6.26 20.24
C ILE A 30 -1.47 -6.24 19.72
N LEU A 31 -2.16 -5.09 19.80
CA LEU A 31 -3.54 -4.97 19.32
C LEU A 31 -3.63 -5.15 17.80
N THR A 32 -2.68 -4.60 17.03
CA THR A 32 -2.63 -4.80 15.58
C THR A 32 -2.37 -6.26 15.21
N ALA A 33 -1.42 -6.91 15.90
CA ALA A 33 -1.14 -8.33 15.68
C ALA A 33 -2.33 -9.23 16.05
N ALA A 34 -3.00 -8.95 17.17
CA ALA A 34 -4.21 -9.67 17.59
C ALA A 34 -5.35 -9.46 16.59
N GLY A 35 -5.55 -8.25 16.09
CA GLY A 35 -6.55 -7.94 15.05
C GLY A 35 -6.28 -8.71 13.75
N ALA A 36 -5.02 -8.71 13.29
CA ALA A 36 -4.61 -9.48 12.11
C ALA A 36 -4.86 -10.99 12.28
N LEU A 37 -4.55 -11.55 13.45
CA LEU A 37 -4.80 -12.97 13.74
C LEU A 37 -6.30 -13.29 13.81
N ALA A 38 -7.10 -12.41 14.40
CA ALA A 38 -8.55 -12.55 14.45
C ALA A 38 -9.17 -12.50 13.04
N GLU A 39 -8.69 -11.59 12.19
CA GLU A 39 -9.10 -11.50 10.78
C GLU A 39 -8.75 -12.78 10.01
N LEU A 40 -7.52 -13.28 10.15
CA LEU A 40 -7.09 -14.54 9.54
C LEU A 40 -7.96 -15.72 9.98
N ALA A 41 -8.25 -15.81 11.29
CA ALA A 41 -9.15 -16.83 11.81
C ALA A 41 -10.55 -16.70 11.21
N ALA A 42 -11.10 -15.49 11.13
CA ALA A 42 -12.40 -15.24 10.52
C ALA A 42 -12.43 -15.69 9.05
N PHE A 43 -11.41 -15.36 8.25
CA PHE A 43 -11.32 -15.80 6.86
C PHE A 43 -11.10 -17.30 6.70
N TYR A 44 -10.37 -17.93 7.61
CA TYR A 44 -10.21 -19.38 7.63
C TYR A 44 -11.53 -20.11 7.88
N TYR A 45 -12.30 -19.65 8.88
CA TYR A 45 -13.61 -20.23 9.15
C TYR A 45 -14.63 -19.90 8.07
N LEU A 46 -14.58 -18.70 7.49
CA LEU A 46 -15.37 -18.34 6.32
C LEU A 46 -15.08 -19.29 5.15
N SER A 47 -13.81 -19.60 4.90
CA SER A 47 -13.46 -20.52 3.80
C SER A 47 -13.97 -21.93 4.03
N ARG A 48 -13.97 -22.39 5.28
CA ARG A 48 -14.57 -23.68 5.64
C ARG A 48 -16.09 -23.66 5.52
N ALA A 49 -16.74 -22.54 5.84
CA ALA A 49 -18.20 -22.39 5.75
C ALA A 49 -18.71 -22.40 4.30
N ILE A 50 -17.98 -21.77 3.37
CA ILE A 50 -18.31 -21.82 1.93
C ILE A 50 -18.06 -23.23 1.35
N GLY A 51 -17.15 -23.97 1.95
CA GLY A 51 -16.82 -25.34 1.57
C GLY A 51 -15.81 -25.42 0.42
N PRO A 52 -15.33 -26.64 0.10
CA PRO A 52 -14.23 -26.86 -0.83
C PRO A 52 -14.58 -26.63 -2.30
N GLY A 53 -15.87 -26.42 -2.61
CA GLY A 53 -16.35 -26.22 -3.98
C GLY A 53 -15.98 -24.86 -4.58
N PHE A 54 -15.75 -23.84 -3.75
CA PHE A 54 -15.37 -22.51 -4.23
C PHE A 54 -13.85 -22.40 -4.36
N ARG A 55 -13.38 -22.54 -5.60
CA ARG A 55 -11.95 -22.47 -5.95
C ARG A 55 -11.69 -21.35 -6.97
N PRO A 56 -11.59 -20.09 -6.51
CA PRO A 56 -11.27 -18.98 -7.39
C PRO A 56 -9.95 -19.24 -8.12
N GLU A 57 -10.00 -19.24 -9.46
CA GLU A 57 -8.84 -19.45 -10.33
C GLU A 57 -8.05 -20.74 -10.02
N GLY A 58 -8.76 -21.78 -9.55
CA GLY A 58 -8.18 -23.08 -9.23
C GLY A 58 -7.44 -23.15 -7.89
N VAL A 59 -7.45 -22.07 -7.09
CA VAL A 59 -6.82 -22.03 -5.77
C VAL A 59 -7.87 -22.14 -4.67
N ASP A 60 -7.52 -22.75 -3.54
CA ASP A 60 -8.38 -22.80 -2.37
C ASP A 60 -8.71 -21.37 -1.87
N TYR A 61 -9.90 -21.22 -1.30
CA TYR A 61 -10.40 -19.89 -0.98
C TYR A 61 -9.60 -19.18 0.13
N PHE A 62 -9.10 -19.90 1.13
CA PHE A 62 -8.32 -19.29 2.21
C PHE A 62 -6.99 -18.66 1.72
N PRO A 63 -6.12 -19.37 0.98
CA PRO A 63 -4.93 -18.75 0.38
C PRO A 63 -5.26 -17.56 -0.54
N PHE A 64 -6.36 -17.64 -1.29
CA PHE A 64 -6.82 -16.53 -2.14
C PHE A 64 -7.11 -15.26 -1.33
N LEU A 65 -7.82 -15.41 -0.20
CA LEU A 65 -8.11 -14.33 0.74
C LEU A 65 -6.83 -13.83 1.42
N LEU A 66 -6.02 -14.73 1.96
CA LEU A 66 -4.76 -14.43 2.66
C LEU A 66 -3.86 -13.50 1.83
N VAL A 67 -3.65 -13.82 0.55
CA VAL A 67 -2.81 -13.00 -0.32
C VAL A 67 -3.53 -11.72 -0.74
N GLY A 68 -4.83 -11.81 -1.05
CA GLY A 68 -5.64 -10.67 -1.46
C GLY A 68 -5.71 -9.59 -0.40
N THR A 69 -6.17 -9.93 0.81
CA THR A 69 -6.34 -8.96 1.89
C THR A 69 -5.01 -8.49 2.44
N GLY A 70 -4.05 -9.41 2.66
CA GLY A 70 -2.73 -9.05 3.15
C GLY A 70 -2.04 -8.04 2.24
N PHE A 71 -1.97 -8.34 0.93
CA PHE A 71 -1.30 -7.47 -0.03
C PHE A 71 -2.08 -6.18 -0.30
N TYR A 72 -3.42 -6.23 -0.33
CA TYR A 72 -4.24 -5.02 -0.42
C TYR A 72 -4.00 -4.08 0.76
N THR A 73 -4.08 -4.59 1.98
CA THR A 73 -3.89 -3.81 3.21
C THR A 73 -2.49 -3.21 3.24
N PHE A 74 -1.47 -3.96 2.84
CA PHE A 74 -0.10 -3.44 2.68
C PHE A 74 -0.05 -2.21 1.76
N LEU A 75 -0.63 -2.32 0.55
CA LEU A 75 -0.60 -1.21 -0.43
C LEU A 75 -1.37 0.01 0.09
N VAL A 76 -2.56 -0.20 0.64
CA VAL A 76 -3.44 0.87 1.11
C VAL A 76 -2.88 1.54 2.37
N MET A 77 -2.34 0.80 3.33
CA MET A 77 -1.63 1.38 4.49
C MET A 77 -0.41 2.17 4.05
N GLY A 78 0.29 1.71 3.01
CA GLY A 78 1.36 2.46 2.37
C GLY A 78 0.89 3.81 1.81
N VAL A 79 -0.21 3.83 1.05
CA VAL A 79 -0.83 5.07 0.55
C VAL A 79 -1.24 5.99 1.70
N HIS A 80 -1.87 5.45 2.74
CA HIS A 80 -2.28 6.22 3.91
C HIS A 80 -1.11 6.84 4.68
N ALA A 81 0.06 6.20 4.71
CA ALA A 81 1.22 6.75 5.39
C ALA A 81 1.64 8.12 4.82
N PHE A 82 1.64 8.27 3.50
CA PHE A 82 1.91 9.57 2.86
C PHE A 82 0.92 10.63 3.30
N LEU A 83 -0.38 10.29 3.30
CA LEU A 83 -1.42 11.21 3.74
C LEU A 83 -1.25 11.61 5.21
N ALA A 84 -1.02 10.63 6.09
CA ALA A 84 -0.86 10.84 7.53
C ALA A 84 0.33 11.75 7.83
N THR A 85 1.45 11.59 7.12
CA THR A 85 2.63 12.45 7.33
C THR A 85 2.36 13.92 6.98
N VAL A 86 1.59 14.20 5.93
CA VAL A 86 1.19 15.58 5.59
C VAL A 86 0.19 16.11 6.61
N GLN A 87 -0.80 15.29 7.00
CA GLN A 87 -1.81 15.68 7.97
C GLN A 87 -1.19 16.01 9.35
N GLU A 88 -0.28 15.18 9.84
CA GLU A 88 0.43 15.40 11.11
C GLU A 88 1.25 16.70 11.06
N ALA A 89 1.94 16.95 9.95
CA ALA A 89 2.72 18.16 9.77
C ALA A 89 1.84 19.44 9.71
N GLN A 90 0.63 19.35 9.14
CA GLN A 90 -0.38 20.43 9.17
C GLN A 90 -0.92 20.66 10.59
N GLN A 91 -1.27 19.59 11.31
CA GLN A 91 -1.88 19.67 12.65
C GLN A 91 -0.89 20.21 13.70
N ASN A 92 0.38 19.83 13.61
CA ASN A 92 1.40 20.27 14.55
C ASN A 92 1.94 21.69 14.24
N GLY A 93 1.43 22.36 13.20
CA GLY A 93 1.94 23.67 12.75
C GLY A 93 3.41 23.64 12.30
N THR A 94 3.98 22.45 12.13
CA THR A 94 5.40 22.27 11.78
C THR A 94 5.62 22.37 10.28
N LEU A 95 4.57 22.41 9.45
CA LEU A 95 4.71 22.54 8.01
C LEU A 95 5.50 23.80 7.63
N GLU A 96 5.25 24.93 8.30
CA GLU A 96 5.98 26.19 8.11
C GLU A 96 7.44 26.11 8.57
N VAL A 97 7.71 25.40 9.67
CA VAL A 97 9.08 25.18 10.20
C VAL A 97 9.87 24.20 9.32
N LEU A 98 9.21 23.17 8.78
CA LEU A 98 9.79 22.25 7.81
C LEU A 98 10.06 22.94 6.47
N MET A 99 9.33 24.03 6.15
CA MET A 99 9.60 24.88 4.98
C MET A 99 10.78 25.84 5.20
N THR A 100 11.12 26.19 6.43
CA THR A 100 12.30 27.02 6.78
C THR A 100 13.56 26.21 7.04
N THR A 101 13.45 24.89 7.17
CA THR A 101 14.60 23.99 7.33
C THR A 101 15.30 23.75 5.99
N ALA A 102 16.63 23.62 5.97
CA ALA A 102 17.45 23.45 4.77
C ALA A 102 17.16 22.16 3.94
N THR A 103 16.22 21.32 4.35
CA THR A 103 15.81 20.11 3.62
C THR A 103 14.43 20.33 3.01
N PRO A 104 14.25 20.18 1.69
CA PRO A 104 12.95 20.36 1.03
C PRO A 104 11.88 19.48 1.69
N SER A 105 10.72 20.02 2.02
CA SER A 105 9.59 19.28 2.61
C SER A 105 9.18 18.04 1.79
N GLN A 106 9.35 18.12 0.47
CA GLN A 106 9.15 17.01 -0.47
C GLN A 106 10.03 15.79 -0.13
N ILE A 107 11.27 16.03 0.27
CA ILE A 107 12.23 14.99 0.64
C ILE A 107 11.85 14.39 1.99
N LEU A 108 11.40 15.21 2.96
CA LEU A 108 10.97 14.71 4.26
C LEU A 108 9.71 13.83 4.19
N VAL A 109 8.69 14.24 3.44
CA VAL A 109 7.47 13.44 3.19
C VAL A 109 7.81 12.14 2.47
N PHE A 110 8.75 12.19 1.52
CA PHE A 110 9.21 11.00 0.81
C PHE A 110 9.97 10.03 1.73
N LEU A 111 10.87 10.53 2.58
CA LEU A 111 11.61 9.69 3.53
C LEU A 111 10.73 9.09 4.63
N SER A 112 9.79 9.86 5.20
CA SER A 112 8.86 9.36 6.22
C SER A 112 7.93 8.29 5.65
N ALA A 113 7.46 8.48 4.42
CA ALA A 113 6.63 7.50 3.77
C ALA A 113 7.41 6.20 3.42
N ILE A 114 8.65 6.29 2.94
CA ILE A 114 9.49 5.10 2.72
C ILE A 114 9.69 4.33 4.03
N SER A 115 9.92 5.03 5.14
CA SER A 115 10.03 4.42 6.46
C SER A 115 8.76 3.66 6.88
N ALA A 116 7.59 4.25 6.65
CA ALA A 116 6.31 3.59 6.91
C ALA A 116 6.08 2.36 6.01
N PHE A 117 6.51 2.40 4.75
CA PHE A 117 6.48 1.23 3.87
C PHE A 117 7.33 0.08 4.39
N ALA A 118 8.52 0.35 4.91
CA ALA A 118 9.37 -0.68 5.52
C ALA A 118 8.67 -1.36 6.71
N GLY A 119 8.01 -0.58 7.57
CA GLY A 119 7.18 -1.12 8.67
C GLY A 119 6.01 -1.97 8.16
N ASN A 120 5.29 -1.49 7.15
CA ASN A 120 4.17 -2.22 6.55
C ASN A 120 4.62 -3.52 5.86
N THR A 121 5.83 -3.56 5.28
CA THR A 121 6.40 -4.78 4.72
C THR A 121 6.62 -5.84 5.80
N VAL A 122 7.12 -5.46 6.99
CA VAL A 122 7.26 -6.39 8.12
C VAL A 122 5.89 -6.92 8.56
N SER A 123 4.88 -6.05 8.65
CA SER A 123 3.51 -6.46 8.98
C SER A 123 2.91 -7.42 7.94
N LEU A 124 3.16 -7.19 6.65
CA LEU A 124 2.75 -8.09 5.57
C LEU A 124 3.40 -9.46 5.70
N PHE A 125 4.73 -9.51 5.93
CA PHE A 125 5.43 -10.77 6.15
C PHE A 125 4.90 -11.52 7.37
N PHE A 126 4.66 -10.81 8.47
CA PHE A 126 4.04 -11.40 9.66
C PHE A 126 2.66 -11.98 9.37
N TYR A 127 1.81 -11.24 8.64
CA TYR A 127 0.47 -11.67 8.26
C TYR A 127 0.50 -12.93 7.38
N LEU A 128 1.33 -12.95 6.34
CA LEU A 128 1.48 -14.11 5.45
C LEU A 128 2.05 -15.32 6.19
N LEU A 129 3.05 -15.11 7.05
CA LEU A 129 3.67 -16.18 7.84
C LEU A 129 2.70 -16.76 8.87
N ALA A 130 1.90 -15.91 9.53
CA ALA A 130 0.85 -16.36 10.43
C ALA A 130 -0.21 -17.19 9.68
N GLY A 131 -0.62 -16.75 8.49
CA GLY A 131 -1.52 -17.51 7.62
C GLY A 131 -0.96 -18.89 7.22
N LEU A 132 0.33 -18.94 6.90
CA LEU A 132 1.01 -20.19 6.55
C LEU A 132 1.13 -21.14 7.75
N LEU A 133 1.66 -20.67 8.88
CA LEU A 133 1.99 -21.52 10.03
C LEU A 133 0.77 -21.96 10.84
N LEU A 134 -0.24 -21.11 10.99
CA LEU A 134 -1.41 -21.41 11.82
C LEU A 134 -2.49 -22.17 11.04
N PHE A 135 -2.60 -21.91 9.73
CA PHE A 135 -3.72 -22.41 8.92
C PHE A 135 -3.29 -23.27 7.73
N GLY A 136 -1.98 -23.44 7.50
CA GLY A 136 -1.44 -24.41 6.54
C GLY A 136 -1.68 -24.06 5.07
N ALA A 137 -1.69 -22.77 4.71
CA ALA A 137 -1.92 -22.35 3.33
C ALA A 137 -0.84 -22.91 2.37
N PRO A 138 -1.20 -23.67 1.32
CA PRO A 138 -0.22 -24.11 0.33
C PRO A 138 0.33 -22.92 -0.46
N LEU A 139 1.61 -22.62 -0.28
CA LEU A 139 2.33 -21.60 -1.05
C LEU A 139 3.34 -22.29 -1.96
N HIS A 140 3.26 -21.98 -3.25
CA HIS A 140 4.23 -22.41 -4.26
C HIS A 140 4.87 -21.16 -4.88
N PRO A 141 5.81 -20.50 -4.18
CA PRO A 141 6.26 -19.18 -4.58
C PRO A 141 7.28 -19.23 -5.73
N ASN A 142 7.01 -18.51 -6.81
CA ASN A 142 8.04 -18.04 -7.73
C ASN A 142 8.65 -16.75 -7.17
N ILE A 143 9.73 -16.89 -6.40
CA ILE A 143 10.36 -15.79 -5.66
C ILE A 143 10.72 -14.63 -6.58
N THR A 144 11.29 -14.90 -7.75
CA THR A 144 11.70 -13.83 -8.68
C THR A 144 10.48 -13.07 -9.22
N GLY A 145 9.40 -13.78 -9.57
CA GLY A 145 8.15 -13.16 -9.99
C GLY A 145 7.51 -12.31 -8.89
N CYS A 146 7.49 -12.83 -7.65
CA CYS A 146 7.00 -12.11 -6.48
C CYS A 146 7.77 -10.80 -6.25
N VAL A 147 9.10 -10.82 -6.34
CA VAL A 147 9.93 -9.62 -6.14
C VAL A 147 9.65 -8.56 -7.21
N VAL A 148 9.56 -8.96 -8.49
CA VAL A 148 9.28 -8.02 -9.58
C VAL A 148 7.93 -7.34 -9.40
N ILE A 149 6.88 -8.12 -9.13
CA ILE A 149 5.54 -7.58 -8.91
C ILE A 149 5.50 -6.72 -7.66
N PHE A 150 6.14 -7.15 -6.57
CA PHE A 150 6.23 -6.39 -5.33
C PHE A 150 6.84 -5.00 -5.56
N VAL A 151 7.94 -4.89 -6.30
CA VAL A 151 8.60 -3.61 -6.60
C VAL A 151 7.74 -2.70 -7.46
N LEU A 152 7.04 -3.25 -8.46
CA LEU A 152 6.13 -2.47 -9.30
C LEU A 152 4.90 -1.99 -8.51
N SER A 153 4.29 -2.87 -7.70
CA SER A 153 3.18 -2.52 -6.82
C SER A 153 3.58 -1.48 -5.77
N LEU A 154 4.81 -1.58 -5.24
CA LEU A 154 5.38 -0.57 -4.35
C LEU A 154 5.47 0.80 -5.03
N THR A 155 5.93 0.84 -6.27
CA THR A 155 6.02 2.07 -7.08
C THR A 155 4.63 2.70 -7.28
N ILE A 156 3.62 1.89 -7.57
CA ILE A 156 2.22 2.32 -7.68
C ILE A 156 1.71 2.87 -6.35
N ALA A 157 1.95 2.17 -5.24
CA ALA A 157 1.49 2.60 -3.93
C ALA A 157 2.15 3.92 -3.51
N ILE A 158 3.43 4.13 -3.87
CA ILE A 158 4.12 5.42 -3.70
C ILE A 158 3.44 6.52 -4.52
N ALA A 159 3.15 6.27 -5.81
CA ALA A 159 2.48 7.26 -6.67
C ALA A 159 1.08 7.63 -6.13
N LEU A 160 0.29 6.64 -5.72
CA LEU A 160 -1.03 6.86 -5.11
C LEU A 160 -0.92 7.57 -3.75
N GLY A 161 0.10 7.26 -2.96
CA GLY A 161 0.38 7.93 -1.70
C GLY A 161 0.72 9.41 -1.88
N ILE A 162 1.59 9.74 -2.84
CA ILE A 162 1.92 11.13 -3.20
C ILE A 162 0.66 11.87 -3.66
N PHE A 163 -0.20 11.22 -4.45
CA PHE A 163 -1.48 11.79 -4.86
C PHE A 163 -2.42 12.02 -3.66
N ALA A 164 -2.52 11.07 -2.72
CA ALA A 164 -3.31 11.21 -1.51
C ALA A 164 -2.80 12.36 -0.61
N ALA A 165 -1.48 12.52 -0.51
CA ALA A 165 -0.85 13.65 0.17
C ALA A 165 -1.17 14.99 -0.52
N ALA A 166 -1.17 15.03 -1.85
CA ALA A 166 -1.58 16.22 -2.60
C ALA A 166 -3.06 16.58 -2.33
N LEU A 167 -3.93 15.57 -2.27
CA LEU A 167 -5.35 15.75 -1.97
C LEU A 167 -5.54 16.31 -0.55
N GLN A 168 -4.82 15.77 0.44
CA GLN A 168 -4.85 16.30 1.81
C GLN A 168 -4.44 17.78 1.87
N LEU A 169 -3.43 18.18 1.10
CA LEU A 169 -2.99 19.58 1.00
C LEU A 169 -4.04 20.48 0.32
N ALA A 170 -4.73 19.96 -0.70
CA ALA A 170 -5.68 20.73 -1.51
C ALA A 170 -7.02 21.00 -0.79
N ILE A 171 -7.59 19.99 -0.13
CA ILE A 171 -8.96 20.06 0.43
C ILE A 171 -9.01 19.97 1.95
N GLN A 172 -7.87 19.76 2.62
CA GLN A 172 -7.73 19.61 4.09
C GLN A 172 -8.54 18.47 4.74
N LYS A 173 -9.43 17.81 3.98
CA LYS A 173 -10.22 16.61 4.34
C LYS A 173 -9.87 15.43 3.43
N GLY A 174 -8.63 15.35 2.96
CA GLY A 174 -8.14 14.29 2.07
C GLY A 174 -8.29 12.90 2.69
N SER A 175 -8.13 12.78 4.02
CA SER A 175 -8.28 11.52 4.75
C SER A 175 -9.65 10.87 4.53
N ALA A 176 -10.73 11.65 4.63
CA ALA A 176 -12.10 11.17 4.44
C ALA A 176 -12.34 10.70 2.99
N VAL A 177 -11.80 11.43 2.01
CA VAL A 177 -11.93 11.07 0.59
C VAL A 177 -11.17 9.80 0.29
N VAL A 178 -9.93 9.68 0.77
CA VAL A 178 -9.10 8.48 0.55
C VAL A 178 -9.71 7.27 1.24
N TRP A 179 -10.31 7.43 2.43
CA TRP A 179 -11.02 6.35 3.10
C TRP A 179 -12.28 5.90 2.34
N ALA A 180 -13.08 6.84 1.85
CA ALA A 180 -14.28 6.54 1.06
C ALA A 180 -13.93 5.83 -0.26
N LEU A 181 -12.90 6.32 -0.97
CA LEU A 181 -12.38 5.69 -2.18
C LEU A 181 -11.80 4.31 -1.89
N GLY A 182 -10.98 4.18 -0.85
CA GLY A 182 -10.36 2.91 -0.44
C GLY A 182 -11.40 1.84 -0.13
N SER A 183 -12.50 2.20 0.55
CA SER A 183 -13.56 1.25 0.87
C SER A 183 -14.25 0.69 -0.38
N GLY A 184 -14.49 1.54 -1.40
CA GLY A 184 -15.05 1.09 -2.69
C GLY A 184 -14.05 0.26 -3.51
N VAL A 185 -12.79 0.67 -3.53
CA VAL A 185 -11.71 0.00 -4.27
C VAL A 185 -11.43 -1.39 -3.72
N TRP A 186 -11.60 -1.63 -2.42
CA TRP A 186 -11.41 -2.95 -1.80
C TRP A 186 -12.27 -4.03 -2.46
N PHE A 187 -13.53 -3.71 -2.76
CA PHE A 187 -14.46 -4.64 -3.40
C PHE A 187 -14.13 -4.84 -4.90
N LEU A 188 -13.74 -3.77 -5.59
CA LEU A 188 -13.47 -3.80 -7.03
C LEU A 188 -12.13 -4.45 -7.40
N THR A 189 -11.16 -4.47 -6.49
CA THR A 189 -9.81 -5.01 -6.74
C THR A 189 -9.72 -6.52 -6.67
N GLY A 190 -10.83 -7.21 -6.41
CA GLY A 190 -10.87 -8.67 -6.37
C GLY A 190 -10.17 -9.26 -5.14
N THR A 191 -10.22 -8.56 -4.00
CA THR A 191 -9.66 -9.02 -2.72
C THR A 191 -10.36 -10.27 -2.18
N MET A 192 -11.70 -10.29 -2.27
CA MET A 192 -12.56 -11.36 -1.75
C MET A 192 -13.02 -12.37 -2.81
N PHE A 193 -13.06 -11.98 -4.08
CA PHE A 193 -13.49 -12.83 -5.19
C PHE A 193 -12.76 -12.40 -6.47
N PRO A 194 -12.63 -13.27 -7.48
CA PRO A 194 -11.99 -12.91 -8.74
C PRO A 194 -12.73 -11.78 -9.45
N VAL A 195 -11.99 -10.88 -10.09
CA VAL A 195 -12.57 -9.76 -10.85
C VAL A 195 -13.42 -10.26 -12.02
N THR A 196 -13.21 -11.49 -12.46
CA THR A 196 -13.98 -12.16 -13.52
C THR A 196 -15.42 -12.46 -13.12
N THR A 197 -15.75 -12.49 -11.81
CA THR A 197 -17.13 -12.70 -11.34
C THR A 197 -17.94 -11.40 -11.29
N LEU A 198 -17.31 -10.24 -11.49
CA LEU A 198 -18.00 -8.96 -11.50
C LEU A 198 -18.80 -8.75 -12.81
N PRO A 199 -19.95 -8.04 -12.75
CA PRO A 199 -20.67 -7.59 -13.94
C PRO A 199 -19.76 -6.78 -14.88
N ALA A 200 -20.05 -6.81 -16.19
CA ALA A 200 -19.19 -6.22 -17.22
C ALA A 200 -18.77 -4.77 -16.94
N GLY A 201 -19.67 -3.92 -16.43
CA GLY A 201 -19.38 -2.54 -16.07
C GLY A 201 -18.35 -2.41 -14.94
N LEU A 202 -18.54 -3.17 -13.84
CA LEU A 202 -17.62 -3.16 -12.71
C LEU A 202 -16.28 -3.81 -13.07
N ARG A 203 -16.29 -4.86 -13.88
CA ARG A 203 -15.08 -5.51 -14.39
C ARG A 203 -14.23 -4.55 -15.22
N PHE A 204 -14.86 -3.74 -16.08
CA PHE A 204 -14.16 -2.71 -16.85
C PHE A 204 -13.48 -1.68 -15.94
N ILE A 205 -14.20 -1.14 -14.96
CA ILE A 205 -13.64 -0.18 -13.98
C ILE A 205 -12.47 -0.79 -13.21
N SER A 206 -12.61 -2.04 -12.77
CA SER A 206 -11.59 -2.75 -11.99
C SER A 206 -10.28 -2.93 -12.77
N GLY A 207 -10.36 -3.04 -14.11
CA GLY A 207 -9.19 -3.08 -14.99
C GLY A 207 -8.39 -1.77 -15.06
N PHE A 208 -9.00 -0.63 -14.71
CA PHE A 208 -8.29 0.65 -14.60
C PHE A 208 -7.69 0.89 -13.21
N ILE A 209 -7.90 -0.02 -12.27
CA ILE A 209 -7.36 0.09 -10.92
C ILE A 209 -6.03 -0.69 -10.87
N PRO A 210 -4.89 -0.03 -10.62
CA PRO A 210 -3.57 -0.69 -10.67
C PRO A 210 -3.36 -1.69 -9.51
N ILE A 211 -4.09 -1.53 -8.41
CA ILE A 211 -4.09 -2.47 -7.27
C ILE A 211 -4.66 -3.83 -7.70
N THR A 212 -5.63 -3.86 -8.63
CA THR A 212 -6.20 -5.10 -9.15
C THR A 212 -5.14 -6.01 -9.77
N HIS A 213 -4.33 -5.44 -10.67
CA HIS A 213 -3.21 -6.11 -11.34
C HIS A 213 -2.11 -6.52 -10.36
N SER A 214 -1.91 -5.72 -9.31
CA SER A 214 -0.96 -6.03 -8.24
C SER A 214 -1.37 -7.30 -7.47
N LEU A 215 -2.66 -7.46 -7.16
CA LEU A 215 -3.18 -8.63 -6.46
C LEU A 215 -3.18 -9.87 -7.35
N GLU A 216 -3.60 -9.74 -8.60
CA GLU A 216 -3.62 -10.86 -9.56
C GLU A 216 -2.21 -11.40 -9.82
N GLY A 217 -1.25 -10.48 -10.06
CA GLY A 217 0.16 -10.83 -10.21
C GLY A 217 0.71 -11.52 -8.96
N MET A 218 0.47 -10.95 -7.77
CA MET A 218 1.00 -11.50 -6.52
C MET A 218 0.42 -12.89 -6.22
N ARG A 219 -0.88 -13.12 -6.45
CA ARG A 219 -1.49 -14.44 -6.33
C ARG A 219 -0.91 -15.44 -7.33
N SER A 220 -0.76 -15.04 -8.58
CA SER A 220 -0.16 -15.88 -9.62
C SER A 220 1.26 -16.30 -9.25
N ALA A 221 2.06 -15.38 -8.71
CA ALA A 221 3.45 -15.65 -8.35
C ALA A 221 3.56 -16.45 -7.05
N LEU A 222 2.76 -16.14 -6.02
CA LEU A 222 2.90 -16.69 -4.67
C LEU A 222 2.14 -18.01 -4.46
N LEU A 223 0.95 -18.14 -5.05
CA LEU A 223 0.08 -19.31 -4.89
C LEU A 223 0.28 -20.35 -5.98
N ARG A 224 0.45 -19.91 -7.24
CA ARG A 224 0.56 -20.80 -8.41
C ARG A 224 2.00 -21.05 -8.88
N GLY A 225 2.97 -20.28 -8.38
CA GLY A 225 4.35 -20.37 -8.85
C GLY A 225 4.49 -20.06 -10.34
N ALA A 226 3.62 -19.20 -10.87
CA ALA A 226 3.51 -18.98 -12.30
C ALA A 226 4.83 -18.49 -12.92
N PRO A 227 5.22 -18.99 -14.11
CA PRO A 227 6.42 -18.54 -14.79
C PRO A 227 6.25 -17.11 -15.33
N PHE A 228 7.37 -16.47 -15.67
CA PHE A 228 7.39 -15.10 -16.17
C PHE A 228 6.53 -14.87 -17.42
N SER A 229 6.34 -15.89 -18.26
CA SER A 229 5.47 -15.79 -19.44
C SER A 229 4.00 -15.50 -19.08
N VAL A 230 3.53 -16.05 -17.95
CA VAL A 230 2.17 -15.82 -17.45
C VAL A 230 2.09 -14.47 -16.71
N LEU A 231 3.14 -14.11 -15.97
CA LEU A 231 3.21 -12.83 -15.25
C LEU A 231 3.48 -11.61 -16.16
N ALA A 232 3.88 -11.84 -17.42
CA ALA A 232 4.28 -10.78 -18.34
C ALA A 232 3.19 -9.73 -18.54
N HIS A 233 1.92 -10.15 -18.63
CA HIS A 233 0.80 -9.23 -18.79
C HIS A 233 0.71 -8.25 -17.61
N GLU A 234 0.69 -8.78 -16.38
CA GLU A 234 0.63 -7.98 -15.15
C GLU A 234 1.85 -7.06 -15.01
N ILE A 235 3.04 -7.56 -15.32
CA ILE A 235 4.28 -6.77 -15.28
C ILE A 235 4.20 -5.59 -16.24
N VAL A 236 3.75 -5.80 -17.48
CA VAL A 236 3.61 -4.73 -18.48
C VAL A 236 2.58 -3.70 -18.03
N VAL A 237 1.42 -4.15 -17.57
CA VAL A 237 0.34 -3.27 -17.12
C VAL A 237 0.78 -2.44 -15.91
N LEU A 238 1.39 -3.07 -14.90
CA LEU A 238 1.91 -2.38 -13.72
C LEU A 238 3.04 -1.39 -14.07
N THR A 239 3.89 -1.74 -15.03
CA THR A 239 4.94 -0.85 -15.52
C THR A 239 4.34 0.38 -16.20
N LEU A 240 3.34 0.21 -17.07
CA LEU A 240 2.63 1.33 -17.72
C LEU A 240 1.96 2.23 -16.68
N PHE A 241 1.26 1.66 -15.70
CA PHE A 241 0.67 2.43 -14.60
C PHE A 241 1.73 3.19 -13.80
N SER A 242 2.87 2.56 -13.50
CA SER A 242 3.97 3.20 -12.77
C SER A 242 4.55 4.38 -13.55
N LEU A 243 4.79 4.21 -14.86
CA LEU A 243 5.32 5.25 -15.74
C LEU A 243 4.38 6.45 -15.91
N VAL A 244 3.07 6.25 -15.78
CA VAL A 244 2.07 7.33 -15.92
C VAL A 244 1.74 7.96 -14.57
N LEU A 245 1.41 7.15 -13.55
CA LEU A 245 0.92 7.64 -12.26
C LEU A 245 2.00 8.35 -11.46
N LEU A 246 3.23 7.86 -11.49
CA LEU A 246 4.31 8.45 -10.70
C LEU A 246 4.62 9.90 -11.12
N PRO A 247 4.93 10.21 -12.41
CA PRO A 247 5.16 11.59 -12.81
C PRO A 247 3.91 12.46 -12.65
N LEU A 248 2.71 11.92 -12.91
CA LEU A 248 1.45 12.64 -12.74
C LEU A 248 1.23 13.04 -11.26
N SER A 249 1.43 12.10 -10.34
CA SER A 249 1.31 12.35 -8.90
C SER A 249 2.29 13.42 -8.41
N LEU A 250 3.54 13.38 -8.90
CA LEU A 250 4.58 14.36 -8.55
C LEU A 250 4.25 15.75 -9.10
N ALA A 251 3.74 15.83 -10.33
CA ALA A 251 3.32 17.08 -10.94
C ALA A 251 2.15 17.71 -10.16
N ILE A 252 1.13 16.90 -9.83
CA ILE A 252 -0.03 17.35 -9.04
C ILE A 252 0.42 17.79 -7.64
N PHE A 253 1.24 17.00 -6.94
CA PHE A 253 1.75 17.35 -5.62
C PHE A 253 2.55 18.66 -5.64
N SER A 254 3.44 18.83 -6.62
CA SER A 254 4.23 20.05 -6.78
C SER A 254 3.37 21.29 -7.06
N TYR A 255 2.35 21.13 -7.91
CA TYR A 255 1.39 22.19 -8.22
C TYR A 255 0.59 22.59 -6.98
N THR A 256 -0.01 21.63 -6.28
CA THR A 256 -0.79 21.88 -5.07
C THR A 256 0.06 22.52 -3.99
N LEU A 257 1.29 22.03 -3.78
CA LEU A 257 2.22 22.59 -2.80
C LEU A 257 2.59 24.04 -3.10
N ARG A 258 2.81 24.40 -4.37
CA ARG A 258 3.04 25.80 -4.77
C ARG A 258 1.79 26.66 -4.52
N ARG A 259 0.61 26.14 -4.81
CA ARG A 259 -0.66 26.86 -4.60
C ARG A 259 -0.93 27.11 -3.12
N SER A 260 -0.83 26.08 -2.27
CA SER A 260 -1.04 26.22 -0.83
C SER A 260 -0.06 27.19 -0.18
N ARG A 261 1.18 27.30 -0.70
CA ARG A 261 2.14 28.33 -0.27
C ARG A 261 1.69 29.76 -0.57
N LEU A 262 1.09 29.98 -1.74
CA LEU A 262 0.62 31.31 -2.15
C LEU A 262 -0.65 31.73 -1.41
N GLU A 263 -1.52 30.76 -1.10
CA GLU A 263 -2.80 31.01 -0.41
C GLU A 263 -2.67 31.03 1.11
N GLY A 264 -1.50 30.69 1.68
CA GLY A 264 -1.28 30.67 3.14
C GLY A 264 -2.03 29.55 3.87
N THR A 265 -2.55 28.55 3.16
CA THR A 265 -3.41 27.48 3.69
C THR A 265 -2.63 26.27 4.23
N LEU A 266 -1.35 26.48 4.56
CA LEU A 266 -0.45 25.41 4.99
C LEU A 266 -0.71 24.92 6.41
N SER A 267 -1.32 25.76 7.25
CA SER A 267 -1.52 25.53 8.68
C SER A 267 -3.02 25.63 9.02
N PHE A 268 -3.50 24.76 9.90
CA PHE A 268 -4.81 24.93 10.53
C PHE A 268 -4.71 26.06 11.57
N TYR A 269 -5.45 27.15 11.35
CA TYR A 269 -5.77 28.13 12.39
C TYR A 269 -7.27 28.07 12.67
#